data_AF-A0A0L0T480-F1
#
_entry.id   AF-A0A0L0T480-F1
#
_cell.length_a   1.000
_cell.length_b   1.000
_cell.length_c   1.000
_cell.angle_alpha   90.00
_cell.angle_beta   90.00
_cell.angle_gamma   90.00
#
_symmetry.space_group_name_H-M   'P 1'
#
loop_
_entity.id
_entity.type
_entity.pdbx_description
1 polymer ?
#
loop_
_entity_poly.entity_id
_entity_poly.type
_entity_poly.pdbx_seq_one_letter_code
_entity_poly.pdbx_strand_id
1 'polypeptide(L)' 'MQKKYRTKFPVARIKKIMQLDEDVGKVAQATPVLISKALELFMQALIDESVAQTRAAGGKRVHAGHMKQAILHHRPV' A
#
# COMPACT_ATOMS: atom_id res chain seq x y z
N MET A 1 10.94 22.62 -16.96
CA MET A 1 11.36 22.30 -15.57
C MET A 1 10.49 21.14 -15.08
N GLN A 2 11.04 19.91 -15.01
CA GLN A 2 10.24 18.75 -14.60
C GLN A 2 9.84 18.88 -13.12
N LYS A 3 8.53 18.89 -12.83
CA LYS A 3 8.03 18.79 -11.45
C LYS A 3 8.43 17.43 -10.89
N LYS A 4 9.31 17.43 -9.88
CA LYS A 4 9.65 16.22 -9.12
C LYS A 4 8.39 15.76 -8.38
N TYR A 5 7.78 14.67 -8.85
CA TYR A 5 6.64 14.05 -8.17
C TYR A 5 7.03 13.70 -6.74
N ARG A 6 6.32 14.28 -5.76
CA ARG A 6 6.52 13.95 -4.34
C ARG A 6 5.80 12.63 -4.04
N THR A 7 6.57 11.60 -3.74
CA THR A 7 6.07 10.30 -3.29
C THR A 7 6.14 10.20 -1.77
N LYS A 8 5.18 9.52 -1.13
CA LYS A 8 5.24 9.25 0.32
C LYS A 8 6.17 8.10 0.67
N PHE A 9 6.41 7.18 -0.27
CA PHE A 9 7.27 6.03 -0.06
C PHE A 9 8.63 6.18 -0.78
N PRO A 10 9.72 5.60 -0.23
CA PRO A 10 11.04 5.66 -0.86
C PRO A 10 11.09 4.86 -2.17
N VAL A 11 11.22 5.58 -3.29
CA VAL A 11 11.27 5.03 -4.66
C VAL A 11 12.36 3.96 -4.79
N ALA A 12 13.54 4.17 -4.19
CA ALA A 12 14.65 3.22 -4.23
C ALA A 12 14.33 1.89 -3.51
N ARG A 13 13.55 1.94 -2.42
CA ARG A 13 13.16 0.74 -1.68
C ARG A 13 12.09 -0.05 -2.44
N ILE A 14 11.14 0.65 -3.07
CA ILE A 14 10.17 0.03 -3.98
C ILE A 14 10.90 -0.71 -5.10
N LYS A 15 11.83 -0.03 -5.79
CA LYS A 15 12.64 -0.66 -6.84
C LYS A 15 13.38 -1.90 -6.33
N LYS A 16 14.02 -1.82 -5.15
CA LYS A 16 14.74 -2.97 -4.57
C LYS A 16 13.81 -4.16 -4.30
N ILE A 17 12.61 -3.93 -3.80
CA ILE A 17 11.60 -4.98 -3.55
C ILE A 17 11.10 -5.58 -4.87
N MET A 18 10.81 -4.74 -5.88
CA MET A 18 10.41 -5.22 -7.21
C MET A 18 11.46 -6.15 -7.82
N GLN A 19 12.75 -5.82 -7.67
CA GLN A 19 13.86 -6.60 -8.20
C GLN A 19 14.24 -7.82 -7.33
N LEU A 20 13.48 -8.11 -6.27
CA LEU A 20 13.58 -9.42 -5.60
C LEU A 20 12.92 -10.53 -6.42
N ASP A 21 12.03 -10.16 -7.34
CA ASP A 21 11.47 -11.04 -8.34
C ASP A 21 12.47 -11.17 -9.50
N GLU A 22 12.95 -12.39 -9.74
CA GLU A 22 13.99 -12.69 -10.74
C GLU A 22 13.55 -12.41 -12.17
N ASP A 23 12.24 -12.43 -12.45
CA ASP A 23 11.66 -12.12 -13.76
C ASP A 23 11.63 -10.60 -14.03
N VAL A 24 11.85 -9.76 -13.01
CA VAL A 24 11.86 -8.30 -13.14
C VAL A 24 13.24 -7.80 -13.53
N GLY A 25 13.42 -7.57 -14.83
CA GLY A 25 14.63 -6.97 -15.40
C GLY A 25 14.77 -5.46 -15.20
N LYS A 26 15.04 -4.71 -16.28
CA LYS A 26 15.19 -3.24 -16.21
C LYS A 26 13.83 -2.58 -16.02
N VAL A 27 13.72 -1.76 -14.97
CA VAL A 27 12.50 -1.02 -14.64
C VAL A 27 12.61 0.44 -15.09
N ALA A 28 11.57 0.96 -15.73
CA ALA A 28 11.49 2.38 -16.11
C ALA A 28 11.45 3.28 -14.86
N GLN A 29 12.02 4.48 -14.93
CA GLN A 29 12.09 5.39 -13.78
C GLN A 29 10.71 5.80 -13.25
N ALA A 30 9.69 5.84 -14.12
CA ALA A 30 8.32 6.19 -13.74
C ALA A 30 7.62 5.07 -12.94
N THR A 31 8.00 3.80 -13.11
CA THR A 31 7.28 2.66 -12.54
C THR A 31 7.28 2.66 -11.00
N PRO A 32 8.42 2.82 -10.31
CA PRO A 32 8.41 2.81 -8.84
C PRO A 32 7.73 4.07 -8.26
N VAL A 33 7.69 5.18 -9.02
CA VAL A 33 6.95 6.39 -8.64
C VAL A 33 5.44 6.14 -8.68
N LEU A 34 4.93 5.50 -9.74
CA LEU A 34 3.53 5.11 -9.83
C LEU A 34 3.13 4.09 -8.76
N ILE A 35 3.99 3.10 -8.51
CA ILE A 35 3.76 2.11 -7.44
C ILE A 35 3.69 2.79 -6.07
N SER A 36 4.51 3.82 -5.81
CA SER A 36 4.36 4.59 -4.56
C SER A 36 2.96 5.18 -4.43
N LYS A 37 2.36 5.65 -5.52
CA LYS A 37 1.02 6.25 -5.45
C LYS A 37 -0.07 5.19 -5.27
N ALA A 38 0.07 4.06 -5.96
CA ALA A 38 -0.81 2.91 -5.75
C ALA A 38 -0.73 2.40 -4.30
N LEU A 39 0.47 2.36 -3.72
CA LEU A 39 0.69 1.95 -2.34
C LEU A 39 0.03 2.92 -1.34
N GLU A 40 0.03 4.23 -1.62
CA GLU A 40 -0.71 5.20 -0.80
C GLU A 40 -2.21 4.89 -0.78
N LEU A 41 -2.80 4.64 -1.94
CA LEU A 41 -4.23 4.31 -2.06
C LEU A 41 -4.56 2.97 -1.41
N PHE A 42 -3.71 1.96 -1.61
CA PHE A 42 -3.85 0.64 -0.99
C PHE A 42 -3.81 0.73 0.55
N MET A 43 -2.81 1.44 1.09
CA MET A 43 -2.67 1.61 2.54
C MET A 43 -3.86 2.35 3.14
N GLN A 44 -4.37 3.37 2.45
CA GLN A 44 -5.58 4.08 2.89
C GLN A 44 -6.78 3.14 2.94
N ALA A 45 -7.06 2.39 1.87
CA ALA A 45 -8.19 1.45 1.83
C ALA A 45 -8.09 0.37 2.93
N LEU A 46 -6.90 -0.21 3.13
CA LEU A 46 -6.67 -1.22 4.15
C LEU A 46 -6.88 -0.67 5.57
N ILE A 47 -6.38 0.54 5.85
CA ILE A 47 -6.51 1.18 7.16
C ILE A 47 -7.96 1.58 7.43
N ASP A 48 -8.65 2.16 6.44
CA ASP A 48 -10.05 2.58 6.57
C ASP A 48 -10.95 1.38 6.94
N GLU A 49 -10.79 0.26 6.25
CA GLU A 49 -11.51 -0.97 6.58
C GLU A 49 -11.09 -1.54 7.94
N SER A 50 -9.80 -1.57 8.26
CA SER A 50 -9.33 -2.02 9.59
C SER A 50 -9.88 -1.18 10.74
N VAL A 51 -10.07 0.13 10.52
CA VAL A 51 -10.70 1.04 11.47
C VAL A 51 -12.20 0.77 11.58
N ALA A 52 -12.89 0.49 10.48
CA ALA A 52 -14.30 0.09 10.49
C ALA A 52 -14.51 -1.18 11.33
N GLN A 53 -13.69 -2.21 11.12
CA GLN A 53 -13.70 -3.45 11.91
C GLN A 53 -13.40 -3.19 13.40
N THR A 54 -12.43 -2.32 13.69
CA THR A 54 -12.09 -1.92 15.07
C THR A 54 -13.29 -1.26 15.77
N ARG A 55 -13.97 -0.33 15.08
CA ARG A 55 -15.13 0.40 15.62
C ARG A 55 -16.34 -0.51 15.80
N ALA A 56 -16.58 -1.42 14.86
CA ALA A 56 -17.65 -2.42 14.97
C ALA A 56 -17.47 -3.33 16.19
N ALA A 57 -16.23 -3.62 16.57
CA ALA A 57 -15.88 -4.35 17.79
C ALA A 57 -15.85 -3.48 19.06
N GLY A 58 -16.25 -2.19 19.00
CA GLY A 58 -16.22 -1.26 20.14
C GLY A 58 -14.81 -0.82 20.57
N GLY A 59 -13.78 -1.13 19.79
CA GLY A 59 -12.39 -0.82 20.08
C GLY A 59 -11.99 0.61 19.68
N LYS A 60 -10.91 1.10 20.28
CA LYS A 60 -10.26 2.38 19.93
C LYS A 60 -8.86 2.20 19.32
N ARG A 61 -8.38 0.96 19.23
CA ARG A 61 -7.04 0.62 18.75
C ARG A 61 -7.14 -0.48 17.69
N VAL A 62 -6.43 -0.29 16.59
CA VAL A 62 -6.34 -1.31 15.53
C VAL A 62 -5.39 -2.40 15.99
N HIS A 63 -5.86 -3.65 15.94
CA HIS A 63 -5.06 -4.84 16.22
C HIS A 63 -4.93 -5.69 14.94
N ALA A 64 -3.98 -6.62 14.93
CA ALA A 64 -3.77 -7.52 13.80
C ALA A 64 -5.05 -8.31 13.42
N GLY A 65 -5.90 -8.63 14.40
CA GLY A 65 -7.20 -9.26 14.15
C GLY A 65 -8.13 -8.42 13.27
N HIS A 66 -8.19 -7.10 13.47
CA HIS A 66 -9.01 -6.21 12.65
C HIS A 66 -8.48 -6.08 11.22
N MET A 67 -7.16 -6.05 11.05
CA MET A 67 -6.53 -6.06 9.73
C MET A 67 -6.82 -7.37 8.98
N LYS A 68 -6.79 -8.51 9.68
CA LYS A 68 -7.17 -9.79 9.09
C LYS A 68 -8.62 -9.77 8.60
N GLN A 69 -9.55 -9.28 9.42
CA GLN A 69 -10.95 -9.14 9.01
C GLN A 69 -11.10 -8.19 7.82
N ALA A 70 -10.38 -7.08 7.81
CA ALA A 70 -10.38 -6.14 6.70
C ALA A 70 -9.98 -6.78 5.37
N ILE A 71 -8.95 -7.64 5.39
CA ILE A 71 -8.52 -8.38 4.20
C ILE A 71 -9.58 -9.39 3.75
N LEU A 72 -10.20 -10.11 4.69
CA LEU A 72 -11.22 -11.13 4.37
C LEU A 72 -12.55 -10.53 3.88
N HIS A 73 -12.90 -9.33 4.36
CA HIS A 73 -14.11 -8.62 3.95
C HIS A 73 -13.91 -7.80 2.67
N HIS A 74 -12.66 -7.59 2.24
CA HIS A 74 -12.37 -6.86 1.02
C HIS A 74 -12.85 -7.64 -0.20
N ARG A 75 -13.85 -7.11 -0.89
CA ARG A 75 -14.32 -7.64 -2.17
C ARG A 75 -13.48 -7.01 -3.29
N PRO A 76 -12.68 -7.78 -4.04
CA PRO A 76 -11.89 -7.22 -5.13
C PRO A 76 -12.81 -6.64 -6.20
N VAL A 77 -12.39 -5.51 -6.77
CA VAL A 77 -13.03 -4.84 -7.91
C VAL A 77 -12.86 -5.66 -9.18
#